data_AF-A0A962SE25-F1
#
_entry.id   AF-A0A962SE25-F1
#
_cell.length_a   1.000
_cell.length_b   1.000
_cell.length_c   1.000
_cell.angle_alpha   90.00
_cell.angle_beta   90.00
_cell.angle_gamma   90.00
#
_symmetry.space_group_name_H-M   'P 1'
#
loop_
_entity.id
_entity.type
_entity.pdbx_description
1 polymer ?
#
loop_
_entity_poly.entity_id
_entity_poly.type
_entity_poly.pdbx_seq_one_letter_code
_entity_poly.pdbx_strand_id
1 'polypeptide(L)'
;YLAEDIWISLDNALLLAIPMFLLAGNIMTRGSIARRLIDLAVSVTRPIPGGLAVATILSCAVFAAISGSSPVTLLAVGTILYPALLENGYSKRFALGALTSGGTLGIIIPPSIPLILYGIVTENSIADLFLAGILPGLMIAGVLAGYSFWINRRMAAQEFNLVEFTTALRRGGWSALLPVILLGGIYSGYFSATEAAAVALVYALFVEMFIHRELRLIDFFHTAVD
;
A
#
# COMPACT_ATOMS: atom_id res chain seq x y z
N TYR A 1 -27.09 26.71 -11.44
CA TYR A 1 -27.55 26.03 -10.20
C TYR A 1 -27.17 24.56 -10.25
N LEU A 2 -28.04 23.55 -10.38
CA LEU A 2 -27.62 22.13 -10.29
C LEU A 2 -26.41 21.72 -11.16
N ALA A 3 -26.37 22.10 -12.44
CA ALA A 3 -25.23 21.79 -13.32
C ALA A 3 -23.94 22.56 -12.95
N GLU A 4 -24.09 23.75 -12.37
CA GLU A 4 -22.99 24.62 -11.93
C GLU A 4 -22.45 24.17 -10.57
N ASP A 5 -23.33 23.74 -9.66
CA ASP A 5 -22.96 23.13 -8.37
C ASP A 5 -22.25 21.79 -8.58
N ILE A 6 -22.70 20.99 -9.56
CA ILE A 6 -22.00 19.77 -10.00
C ILE A 6 -20.64 20.12 -10.59
N TRP A 7 -20.56 21.16 -11.44
CA TRP A 7 -19.30 21.60 -12.06
C TRP A 7 -18.28 22.08 -11.01
N ILE A 8 -18.70 22.93 -10.07
CA ILE A 8 -17.85 23.44 -8.99
C ILE A 8 -17.42 22.32 -8.04
N SER A 9 -18.31 21.34 -7.77
CA SER A 9 -17.96 20.17 -6.94
C SER A 9 -16.92 19.26 -7.62
N LEU A 10 -16.96 19.16 -8.95
CA LEU A 10 -16.00 18.40 -9.75
C LEU A 10 -14.68 19.16 -9.96
N ASP A 11 -14.71 20.49 -9.99
CA ASP A 11 -13.53 21.38 -10.11
C ASP A 11 -12.81 21.58 -8.77
N ASN A 12 -12.84 20.55 -7.91
CA ASN A 12 -12.08 20.56 -6.66
C ASN A 12 -10.69 19.98 -6.90
N ALA A 13 -9.66 20.81 -6.77
CA ALA A 13 -8.26 20.41 -6.94
C ALA A 13 -7.84 19.23 -6.02
N LEU A 14 -8.57 18.97 -4.95
CA LEU A 14 -8.34 17.83 -4.06
C LEU A 14 -8.82 16.49 -4.66
N LEU A 15 -9.82 16.51 -5.56
CA LEU A 15 -10.28 15.32 -6.26
C LEU A 15 -9.22 14.77 -7.21
N LEU A 16 -8.30 15.59 -7.72
CA LEU A 16 -7.17 15.16 -8.56
C LEU A 16 -6.21 14.22 -7.82
N ALA A 17 -6.15 14.29 -6.49
CA ALA A 17 -5.31 13.39 -5.69
C ALA A 17 -5.75 11.92 -5.84
N ILE A 18 -7.06 11.68 -5.96
CA ILE A 18 -7.66 10.34 -6.03
C ILE A 18 -7.19 9.55 -7.26
N PRO A 19 -7.38 10.03 -8.52
CA PRO A 19 -6.91 9.31 -9.69
C PRO A 19 -5.38 9.21 -9.71
N MET A 20 -4.64 10.21 -9.20
CA MET A 20 -3.18 10.14 -9.13
C MET A 20 -2.69 9.03 -8.20
N PHE A 21 -3.26 8.89 -6.99
CA PHE A 21 -2.94 7.78 -6.10
C PHE A 21 -3.37 6.42 -6.67
N LEU A 22 -4.52 6.36 -7.34
CA LEU A 22 -4.98 5.15 -8.00
C LEU A 22 -4.02 4.72 -9.12
N LEU A 23 -3.62 5.65 -9.98
CA LEU A 23 -2.67 5.43 -11.06
C LEU A 23 -1.30 5.01 -10.51
N ALA A 24 -0.80 5.70 -9.48
CA ALA A 24 0.45 5.33 -8.82
C ALA A 24 0.38 3.90 -8.29
N GLY A 25 -0.68 3.55 -7.56
CA GLY A 25 -0.91 2.20 -7.05
C GLY A 25 -0.99 1.14 -8.14
N ASN A 26 -1.66 1.42 -9.27
CA ASN A 26 -1.73 0.51 -10.41
C ASN A 26 -0.36 0.31 -11.09
N ILE A 27 0.43 1.37 -11.27
CA ILE A 27 1.80 1.29 -11.79
C ILE A 27 2.66 0.41 -10.90
N MET A 28 2.58 0.60 -9.58
CA MET A 28 3.34 -0.17 -8.60
C MET A 28 2.92 -1.64 -8.54
N THR A 29 1.65 -1.92 -8.84
CA THR A 29 1.08 -3.27 -8.92
C THR A 29 1.56 -4.01 -10.15
N ARG A 30 1.64 -3.34 -11.30
CA ARG A 30 2.13 -3.94 -12.56
C ARG A 30 3.65 -4.03 -12.63
N GLY A 31 4.35 -3.11 -11.97
CA GLY A 31 5.80 -3.12 -11.86
C GLY A 31 6.31 -4.10 -10.80
N SER A 32 7.50 -3.82 -10.27
CA SER A 32 8.18 -4.67 -9.28
C SER A 32 8.16 -4.11 -7.85
N ILE A 33 7.69 -2.87 -7.64
CA ILE A 33 7.66 -2.25 -6.31
C ILE A 33 6.83 -3.08 -5.33
N ALA A 34 5.62 -3.51 -5.71
CA ALA A 34 4.78 -4.35 -4.84
C ALA A 34 5.52 -5.61 -4.38
N ARG A 35 6.12 -6.33 -5.34
CA ARG A 35 6.90 -7.55 -5.07
C ARG A 35 8.07 -7.28 -4.13
N ARG A 36 8.84 -6.21 -4.35
CA ARG A 36 10.01 -5.87 -3.52
C ARG A 36 9.64 -5.45 -2.10
N LEU A 37 8.51 -4.77 -1.92
CA LEU A 37 7.98 -4.45 -0.59
C LEU A 37 7.50 -5.69 0.14
N ILE A 38 6.86 -6.62 -0.58
CA ILE A 38 6.45 -7.92 -0.03
C ILE A 38 7.68 -8.74 0.37
N ASP A 39 8.69 -8.84 -0.49
CA ASP A 39 9.94 -9.57 -0.21
C ASP A 39 10.63 -9.01 1.05
N LEU A 40 10.60 -7.68 1.20
CA LEU A 40 11.05 -7.01 2.42
C LEU A 40 10.27 -7.44 3.66
N ALA A 41 8.94 -7.38 3.61
CA ALA A 41 8.09 -7.80 4.73
C ALA A 41 8.29 -9.29 5.09
N VAL A 42 8.41 -10.15 4.08
CA VAL A 42 8.69 -11.59 4.25
C VAL A 42 10.05 -11.80 4.90
N SER A 43 11.09 -11.10 4.45
CA SER A 43 12.45 -11.24 5.00
C SER A 43 12.52 -10.89 6.49
N VAL A 44 11.75 -9.89 6.95
CA VAL A 44 11.70 -9.46 8.36
C VAL A 44 10.88 -10.42 9.23
N THR A 45 9.81 -11.00 8.68
CA THR A 45 8.89 -11.88 9.42
C THR A 45 9.27 -13.35 9.40
N ARG A 46 10.27 -13.73 8.60
CA ARG A 46 10.81 -15.08 8.48
C ARG A 46 11.05 -15.83 9.82
N PRO A 47 11.68 -15.23 10.86
CA PRO A 47 11.92 -15.88 12.15
C PRO A 47 10.65 -16.14 12.97
N ILE A 48 9.49 -15.65 12.54
CA ILE A 48 8.23 -15.79 13.25
C ILE A 48 7.53 -17.08 12.79
N PRO A 49 7.05 -17.94 13.70
CA PRO A 49 6.16 -19.05 13.37
C PRO A 49 4.94 -18.58 12.56
N GLY A 50 4.79 -19.09 11.34
CA GLY A 50 3.75 -18.61 10.43
C GLY A 50 4.01 -17.21 9.86
N GLY A 51 5.27 -16.78 9.80
CA GLY A 51 5.71 -15.43 9.42
C GLY A 51 5.13 -14.91 8.10
N LEU A 52 4.88 -15.77 7.11
CA LEU A 52 4.28 -15.37 5.83
C LEU A 52 2.86 -14.77 6.00
N ALA A 53 2.09 -15.22 6.99
CA ALA A 53 0.80 -14.64 7.32
C ALA A 53 0.94 -13.24 7.92
N VAL A 54 1.94 -13.03 8.79
CA VAL A 54 2.26 -11.70 9.33
C VAL A 54 2.78 -10.79 8.22
N ALA A 55 3.63 -11.31 7.34
CA ALA A 55 4.12 -10.61 6.15
C ALA A 55 2.97 -10.13 5.27
N THR A 56 1.91 -10.93 5.14
CA THR A 56 0.70 -10.55 4.40
C THR A 56 0.07 -9.29 4.96
N ILE A 57 -0.17 -9.25 6.27
CA ILE A 57 -0.78 -8.06 6.91
C ILE A 57 0.15 -6.85 6.82
N LEU A 58 1.45 -7.02 7.05
CA LEU A 58 2.42 -5.94 6.94
C LEU A 58 2.54 -5.41 5.51
N SER A 59 2.54 -6.30 4.52
CA SER A 59 2.56 -5.92 3.10
C SER A 59 1.31 -5.14 2.74
N CYS A 60 0.13 -5.59 3.17
CA CYS A 60 -1.11 -4.85 3.01
C CYS A 60 -1.03 -3.47 3.68
N ALA A 61 -0.46 -3.37 4.88
CA ALA A 61 -0.35 -2.10 5.60
C ALA A 61 0.59 -1.11 4.89
N VAL A 62 1.76 -1.57 4.43
CA VAL A 62 2.72 -0.75 3.70
C VAL A 62 2.15 -0.31 2.35
N PHE A 63 1.47 -1.20 1.63
CA PHE A 63 0.89 -0.87 0.33
C PHE A 63 -0.38 -0.01 0.45
N ALA A 64 -1.14 -0.18 1.54
CA ALA A 64 -2.21 0.72 1.94
C ALA A 64 -1.67 2.14 2.15
N ALA A 65 -0.53 2.28 2.83
CA ALA A 65 0.16 3.56 3.06
C ALA A 65 0.77 4.21 1.81
N ILE A 66 0.47 3.67 0.62
CA ILE A 66 0.90 4.22 -0.66
C ILE A 66 -0.29 4.44 -1.57
N SER A 67 -1.09 3.39 -1.78
CA SER A 67 -2.19 3.41 -2.72
C SER A 67 -3.45 4.07 -2.17
N GLY A 68 -3.64 4.07 -0.84
CA GLY A 68 -4.85 4.57 -0.19
C GLY A 68 -6.15 3.92 -0.66
N SER A 69 -6.05 2.73 -1.25
CA SER A 69 -7.13 2.06 -1.96
C SER A 69 -7.14 0.57 -1.66
N SER A 70 -8.24 0.09 -1.08
CA SER A 70 -8.40 -1.32 -0.70
C SER A 70 -8.41 -2.27 -1.90
N PRO A 71 -9.13 -1.99 -3.01
CA PRO A 71 -9.09 -2.84 -4.19
C PRO A 71 -7.69 -2.94 -4.80
N VAL A 72 -6.98 -1.81 -4.91
CA VAL A 72 -5.61 -1.78 -5.46
C VAL A 72 -4.66 -2.54 -4.55
N THR A 73 -4.74 -2.33 -3.24
CA THR A 73 -3.95 -3.09 -2.25
C THR A 73 -4.19 -4.59 -2.36
N LEU A 74 -5.46 -5.01 -2.46
CA LEU A 74 -5.82 -6.42 -2.58
C LEU A 74 -5.31 -7.03 -3.89
N LEU A 75 -5.38 -6.30 -5.01
CA LEU A 75 -4.84 -6.76 -6.29
C LEU A 75 -3.32 -6.91 -6.22
N ALA A 76 -2.61 -5.91 -5.70
CA ALA A 76 -1.15 -5.91 -5.61
C ALA A 76 -0.61 -7.02 -4.71
N VAL A 77 -1.14 -7.08 -3.49
CA VAL A 77 -0.64 -8.00 -2.46
C VAL A 77 -1.23 -9.39 -2.67
N GLY A 78 -2.51 -9.49 -3.03
CA GLY A 78 -3.21 -10.75 -3.20
C GLY A 78 -2.72 -11.57 -4.39
N THR A 79 -2.36 -10.95 -5.51
CA THR A 79 -1.82 -11.68 -6.67
C THR A 79 -0.51 -12.40 -6.38
N ILE A 80 0.27 -11.90 -5.42
CA ILE A 80 1.57 -12.46 -5.03
C ILE A 80 1.44 -13.38 -3.82
N LEU A 81 0.76 -12.94 -2.76
CA LEU A 81 0.72 -13.66 -1.49
C LEU A 81 -0.34 -14.74 -1.43
N TYR A 82 -1.44 -14.65 -2.18
CA TYR A 82 -2.43 -15.73 -2.21
C TYR A 82 -1.85 -17.08 -2.66
N PRO A 83 -1.16 -17.20 -3.82
CA PRO A 83 -0.53 -18.45 -4.20
C PRO A 83 0.57 -18.86 -3.21
N ALA A 84 1.41 -17.92 -2.76
CA ALA A 84 2.48 -18.21 -1.81
C ALA A 84 1.98 -18.78 -0.48
N LEU A 85 0.86 -18.26 0.06
CA LEU A 85 0.21 -18.79 1.26
C LEU A 85 -0.27 -20.23 1.03
N LEU A 86 -0.90 -20.53 -0.09
CA LEU A 86 -1.36 -21.90 -0.38
C LEU A 86 -0.18 -22.88 -0.52
N GLU A 87 0.88 -22.48 -1.21
CA GLU A 87 2.10 -23.29 -1.38
C GLU A 87 2.81 -23.57 -0.06
N ASN A 88 2.75 -22.64 0.90
CA ASN A 88 3.30 -22.81 2.25
C ASN A 88 2.35 -23.53 3.23
N GLY A 89 1.24 -24.10 2.74
CA GLY A 89 0.34 -24.94 3.54
C GLY A 89 -0.69 -24.18 4.36
N TYR A 90 -0.90 -22.88 4.12
CA TYR A 90 -1.98 -22.15 4.77
C TYR A 90 -3.33 -22.55 4.19
N SER A 91 -4.37 -22.60 5.04
CA SER A 91 -5.71 -22.93 4.57
C SER A 91 -6.26 -21.85 3.64
N LYS A 92 -7.00 -22.24 2.59
CA LYS A 92 -7.66 -21.29 1.67
C LYS A 92 -8.56 -20.27 2.38
N ARG A 93 -9.27 -20.70 3.43
CA ARG A 93 -10.12 -19.82 4.25
C ARG A 93 -9.29 -18.75 4.96
N PHE A 94 -8.17 -19.14 5.56
CA PHE A 94 -7.26 -18.19 6.20
C PHE A 94 -6.65 -17.24 5.18
N ALA A 95 -6.11 -17.75 4.06
CA ALA A 95 -5.45 -16.92 3.05
C ALA A 95 -6.40 -15.85 2.47
N LEU A 96 -7.63 -16.24 2.10
CA LEU A 96 -8.64 -15.29 1.64
C LEU A 96 -9.02 -14.30 2.74
N GLY A 97 -9.26 -14.77 3.97
CA GLY A 97 -9.62 -13.90 5.09
C GLY A 97 -8.54 -12.89 5.45
N ALA A 98 -7.27 -13.30 5.48
CA ALA A 98 -6.14 -12.44 5.78
C ALA A 98 -5.93 -11.38 4.69
N LEU A 99 -6.06 -11.74 3.41
CA LEU A 99 -5.92 -10.81 2.30
C LEU A 99 -7.08 -9.82 2.22
N THR A 100 -8.32 -10.29 2.34
CA THR A 100 -9.49 -9.40 2.27
C THR A 100 -9.55 -8.46 3.46
N SER A 101 -9.26 -8.93 4.67
CA SER A 101 -9.19 -8.08 5.86
C SER A 101 -7.96 -7.16 5.87
N GLY A 102 -6.79 -7.64 5.46
CA GLY A 102 -5.60 -6.81 5.33
C GLY A 102 -5.77 -5.72 4.27
N GLY A 103 -6.42 -6.04 3.15
CA GLY A 103 -6.69 -5.07 2.09
C GLY A 103 -7.55 -3.89 2.55
N THR A 104 -8.44 -4.05 3.54
CA THR A 104 -9.25 -2.93 4.05
C THR A 104 -8.43 -1.90 4.83
N LEU A 105 -7.18 -2.22 5.21
CA LEU A 105 -6.26 -1.23 5.79
C LEU A 105 -6.06 -0.03 4.86
N GLY A 106 -6.24 -0.19 3.55
CA GLY A 106 -6.23 0.91 2.56
C GLY A 106 -7.24 2.02 2.83
N ILE A 107 -8.32 1.74 3.57
CA ILE A 107 -9.33 2.75 3.93
C ILE A 107 -8.83 3.67 5.04
N ILE A 108 -7.98 3.17 5.95
CA ILE A 108 -7.66 3.86 7.19
C ILE A 108 -6.20 4.30 7.30
N ILE A 109 -5.27 3.54 6.73
CA ILE A 109 -3.85 3.88 6.76
C ILE A 109 -3.58 5.00 5.75
N PRO A 110 -3.04 6.15 6.16
CA PRO A 110 -2.76 7.26 5.26
C PRO A 110 -1.62 6.99 4.27
N PRO A 111 -1.62 7.63 3.08
CA PRO A 111 -2.70 8.41 2.51
C PRO A 111 -3.89 7.50 2.14
N SER A 112 -5.12 7.97 2.33
CA SER A 112 -6.34 7.17 2.12
C SER A 112 -7.36 7.93 1.28
N ILE A 113 -7.81 7.32 0.17
CA ILE A 113 -8.82 7.91 -0.72
C ILE A 113 -10.15 8.14 0.01
N PRO A 114 -10.67 7.19 0.82
CA PRO A 114 -11.85 7.43 1.65
C PRO A 114 -11.69 8.61 2.63
N LEU A 115 -10.52 8.78 3.25
CA LEU A 115 -10.28 9.91 4.15
C LEU A 115 -10.20 11.25 3.38
N ILE A 116 -9.66 11.26 2.15
CA ILE A 116 -9.70 12.44 1.27
C ILE A 116 -11.16 12.82 0.97
N LEU A 117 -11.99 11.86 0.54
CA LEU A 117 -13.41 12.11 0.26
C LEU A 117 -14.15 12.60 1.50
N TYR A 118 -13.88 11.98 2.66
CA TYR A 118 -14.47 12.42 3.93
C TYR A 118 -14.06 13.85 4.28
N GLY A 119 -12.79 14.21 4.12
CA GLY A 119 -12.29 15.57 4.37
C GLY A 119 -12.93 16.61 3.46
N ILE A 120 -13.12 16.28 2.17
CA ILE A 120 -13.81 17.15 1.21
C ILE A 120 -15.27 17.37 1.61
N VAL A 121 -16.01 16.29 1.93
CA VAL A 121 -17.45 16.38 2.26
C VAL A 121 -17.69 17.07 3.60
N THR A 122 -16.80 16.88 4.57
CA THR A 122 -16.94 17.45 5.92
C THR A 122 -16.20 18.77 6.09
N GLU A 123 -15.57 19.28 5.03
CA GLU A 123 -14.74 20.49 5.03
C GLU A 123 -13.64 20.48 6.11
N ASN A 124 -13.15 19.29 6.46
CA ASN A 124 -12.06 19.10 7.41
C ASN A 124 -10.70 19.01 6.71
N SER A 125 -9.65 19.37 7.43
CA SER A 125 -8.26 19.22 6.97
C SER A 125 -7.94 17.74 6.69
N ILE A 126 -7.57 17.43 5.44
CA ILE A 126 -7.14 16.08 5.03
C ILE A 126 -5.88 15.66 5.79
N ALA A 127 -4.95 16.59 6.04
CA ALA A 127 -3.73 16.31 6.78
C ALA A 127 -4.04 15.87 8.23
N ASP A 128 -5.02 16.51 8.87
CA ASP A 128 -5.44 16.17 10.24
C ASP A 128 -6.15 14.82 10.26
N LEU A 129 -7.00 14.54 9.27
CA LEU A 129 -7.63 13.23 9.11
C LEU A 129 -6.60 12.12 8.88
N PHE A 130 -5.57 12.38 8.08
CA PHE A 130 -4.46 11.46 7.90
C PHE A 130 -3.72 11.23 9.21
N LEU A 131 -3.40 12.28 9.97
CA LEU A 131 -2.75 12.13 11.26
C LEU A 131 -3.62 11.31 12.25
N ALA A 132 -4.92 11.58 12.27
CA ALA A 132 -5.89 10.85 13.08
C ALA A 132 -6.04 9.37 12.67
N GLY A 133 -5.82 9.05 11.39
CA GLY A 133 -5.88 7.69 10.85
C GLY A 133 -4.71 6.78 11.22
N ILE A 134 -3.54 7.34 11.59
CA ILE A 134 -2.33 6.56 11.90
C ILE A 134 -2.56 5.59 13.05
N LEU A 135 -3.01 6.11 14.20
CA LEU A 135 -3.19 5.30 15.40
C LEU A 135 -4.19 4.14 15.17
N PRO A 136 -5.44 4.38 14.69
CA PRO A 136 -6.36 3.29 14.46
C PRO A 136 -5.89 2.35 13.34
N GLY A 137 -5.21 2.86 12.29
CA GLY A 137 -4.64 2.02 11.24
C GLY A 137 -3.57 1.06 11.75
N LEU A 138 -2.63 1.55 12.56
CA LEU A 138 -1.61 0.72 13.20
C LEU A 138 -2.21 -0.26 14.21
N MET A 139 -3.25 0.15 14.96
CA MET A 139 -3.96 -0.74 15.87
C MET A 139 -4.63 -1.89 15.11
N ILE A 140 -5.37 -1.62 14.04
CA ILE A 140 -6.02 -2.68 13.24
C ILE A 140 -4.97 -3.58 12.59
N ALA A 141 -3.91 -3.01 12.02
CA ALA A 141 -2.81 -3.79 11.45
C ALA A 141 -2.15 -4.69 12.50
N GLY A 142 -1.91 -4.17 13.71
CA GLY A 142 -1.36 -4.93 14.83
C GLY A 142 -2.27 -6.06 15.29
N VAL A 143 -3.58 -5.82 15.40
CA VAL A 143 -4.56 -6.85 15.75
C VAL A 143 -4.62 -7.94 14.68
N LEU A 144 -4.67 -7.58 13.40
CA LEU A 144 -4.68 -8.54 12.29
C LEU A 144 -3.39 -9.35 12.21
N ALA A 145 -2.24 -8.70 12.42
CA ALA A 145 -0.94 -9.36 12.47
C ALA A 145 -0.84 -10.33 13.68
N GLY A 146 -1.30 -9.89 14.85
CA GLY A 146 -1.35 -10.70 16.06
C GLY A 146 -2.27 -11.92 15.93
N TYR A 147 -3.45 -11.74 15.32
CA TYR A 147 -4.36 -12.83 15.00
C TYR A 147 -3.72 -13.82 14.01
N SER A 148 -3.09 -13.30 12.96
CA SER A 148 -2.38 -14.09 11.94
C SER A 148 -1.24 -14.91 12.54
N PHE A 149 -0.51 -14.35 13.49
CA PHE A 149 0.49 -15.07 14.26
C PHE A 149 -0.13 -16.15 15.14
N TRP A 150 -1.15 -15.81 15.95
CA TRP A 150 -1.76 -16.74 16.90
C TRP A 150 -2.25 -18.01 16.20
N ILE A 151 -3.05 -17.87 15.14
CA ILE A 151 -3.66 -19.01 14.46
C ILE A 151 -2.61 -19.91 13.77
N ASN A 152 -1.51 -19.33 13.30
CA ASN A 152 -0.45 -20.03 12.57
C ASN A 152 0.80 -20.33 13.42
N ARG A 153 0.76 -20.11 14.74
CA ARG A 153 1.91 -20.26 15.65
C ARG A 153 2.54 -21.65 15.70
N ARG A 154 1.84 -22.67 15.19
CA ARG A 154 2.31 -24.06 15.12
C ARG A 154 3.05 -24.38 13.81
N MET A 155 3.06 -23.46 12.86
CA MET A 155 3.85 -23.61 11.64
C MET A 155 5.33 -23.41 11.94
N ALA A 156 6.19 -24.10 11.20
CA ALA A 156 7.63 -23.97 11.36
C ALA A 156 8.07 -22.52 11.06
N ALA A 157 8.84 -21.93 11.98
CA ALA A 157 9.58 -20.71 11.71
C ALA A 157 10.81 -21.04 10.85
N GLN A 158 11.23 -20.09 10.03
CA GLN A 158 12.48 -20.20 9.27
C GLN A 158 13.54 -19.30 9.91
N GLU A 159 14.81 -19.68 9.83
CA GLU A 159 15.88 -18.85 10.38
C GLU A 159 15.96 -17.50 9.68
N PHE A 160 16.30 -16.46 10.45
CA PHE A 160 16.52 -15.14 9.91
C PHE A 160 17.82 -15.14 9.08
N ASN A 161 17.69 -14.86 7.79
CA ASN A 161 18.83 -14.80 6.88
C ASN A 161 19.22 -13.34 6.64
N LEU A 162 20.33 -12.92 7.26
CA LEU A 162 20.89 -11.56 7.11
C LEU A 162 21.22 -11.22 5.66
N VAL A 163 21.70 -12.18 4.87
CA VAL A 163 22.04 -11.97 3.44
C VAL A 163 20.77 -11.71 2.64
N GLU A 164 19.72 -12.46 2.92
CA GLU A 164 18.43 -12.28 2.24
C GLU A 164 17.77 -10.96 2.64
N PHE A 165 17.76 -10.62 3.93
CA PHE A 165 17.25 -9.34 4.42
C PHE A 165 18.00 -8.15 3.81
N THR A 166 19.34 -8.17 3.81
CA THR A 166 20.13 -7.09 3.21
C THR A 166 19.95 -7.00 1.70
N THR A 167 19.75 -8.13 1.02
CA THR A 167 19.42 -8.16 -0.41
C THR A 167 18.03 -7.57 -0.67
N ALA A 168 17.02 -7.96 0.12
CA ALA A 168 15.68 -7.42 0.05
C ALA A 168 15.67 -5.91 0.35
N LEU A 169 16.45 -5.45 1.34
CA LEU A 169 16.59 -4.04 1.68
C LEU A 169 17.27 -3.24 0.57
N ARG A 170 18.32 -3.76 -0.05
CA ARG A 170 18.96 -3.10 -1.19
C ARG A 170 18.05 -3.03 -2.41
N ARG A 171 17.24 -4.08 -2.65
CA ARG A 171 16.33 -4.16 -3.80
C ARG A 171 15.05 -3.35 -3.59
N GLY A 172 14.51 -3.34 -2.38
CA GLY A 172 13.26 -2.68 -2.02
C GLY A 172 13.43 -1.34 -1.31
N GLY A 173 14.67 -0.88 -1.07
CA GLY A 173 14.92 0.40 -0.39
C GLY A 173 14.31 1.59 -1.13
N TRP A 174 14.43 1.61 -2.46
CA TRP A 174 13.77 2.63 -3.30
C TRP A 174 12.25 2.55 -3.23
N SER A 175 11.70 1.35 -3.12
CA SER A 175 10.26 1.15 -2.92
C SER A 175 9.79 1.62 -1.55
N ALA A 176 10.54 1.30 -0.49
CA ALA A 176 10.21 1.62 0.90
C ALA A 176 10.35 3.12 1.19
N LEU A 177 11.18 3.83 0.42
CA LEU A 177 11.31 5.28 0.51
C LEU A 177 10.02 6.02 0.09
N LEU A 178 9.18 5.40 -0.76
CA LEU A 178 7.98 6.03 -1.28
C LEU A 178 6.98 6.40 -0.16
N PRO A 179 6.53 5.48 0.73
CA PRO A 179 5.68 5.87 1.87
C PRO A 179 6.33 6.94 2.77
N VAL A 180 7.65 6.91 2.93
CA VAL A 180 8.38 7.89 3.75
C VAL A 180 8.34 9.29 3.12
N ILE A 181 8.52 9.39 1.80
CA ILE A 181 8.42 10.66 1.07
C ILE A 181 7.01 11.22 1.16
N LEU A 182 5.99 10.37 1.00
CA LEU A 182 4.59 10.79 1.04
C LEU A 182 4.18 11.28 2.43
N LEU A 183 4.34 10.42 3.44
CA LEU A 183 3.96 10.76 4.81
C LEU A 183 4.84 11.88 5.34
N GLY A 184 6.14 11.83 5.09
CA GLY A 184 7.07 12.89 5.47
C GLY A 184 6.70 14.22 4.84
N GLY A 185 6.41 14.26 3.53
CA GLY A 185 6.04 15.49 2.82
C GLY A 185 4.71 16.09 3.27
N ILE A 186 3.70 15.24 3.53
CA ILE A 186 2.39 15.69 4.03
C ILE A 186 2.53 16.24 5.47
N TYR A 187 3.15 15.49 6.37
CA TYR A 187 3.19 15.87 7.79
C TYR A 187 4.20 16.98 8.11
N SER A 188 5.21 17.16 7.27
CA SER A 188 6.10 18.33 7.36
C SER A 188 5.49 19.61 6.77
N GLY A 189 4.31 19.51 6.13
CA GLY A 189 3.62 20.63 5.49
C GLY A 189 4.24 21.07 4.16
N TYR A 190 5.22 20.33 3.64
CA TYR A 190 5.83 20.63 2.33
C TYR A 190 4.92 20.26 1.16
N PHE A 191 4.06 19.25 1.31
CA PHE A 191 3.11 18.80 0.29
C PHE A 191 1.68 18.83 0.82
N SER A 192 0.77 19.35 0.01
CA SER A 192 -0.66 19.04 0.09
C SER A 192 -0.93 17.60 -0.33
N ALA A 193 -2.15 17.10 -0.08
CA ALA A 193 -2.55 15.75 -0.50
C ALA A 193 -2.44 15.54 -2.02
N THR A 194 -2.77 16.56 -2.82
CA THR A 194 -2.68 16.50 -4.29
C THR A 194 -1.23 16.50 -4.76
N GLU A 195 -0.37 17.32 -4.17
CA GLU A 195 1.06 17.33 -4.50
C GLU A 195 1.73 16.02 -4.11
N ALA A 196 1.38 15.47 -2.95
CA ALA A 196 1.86 14.15 -2.53
C ALA A 196 1.43 13.06 -3.54
N ALA A 197 0.21 13.10 -4.04
CA ALA A 197 -0.26 12.16 -5.07
C ALA A 197 0.52 12.28 -6.38
N ALA A 198 0.80 13.51 -6.83
CA ALA A 198 1.61 13.76 -8.02
C ALA A 198 3.05 13.26 -7.84
N VAL A 199 3.66 13.52 -6.67
CA VAL A 199 4.98 13.01 -6.30
C VAL A 199 5.00 11.49 -6.25
N ALA A 200 3.96 10.85 -5.69
CA ALA A 200 3.82 9.39 -5.66
C ALA A 200 3.87 8.80 -7.07
N LEU A 201 3.07 9.37 -7.98
CA LEU A 201 2.96 8.92 -9.36
C LEU A 201 4.29 9.07 -10.11
N VAL A 202 4.89 10.25 -10.05
CA VAL A 202 6.17 10.53 -10.73
C VAL A 202 7.29 9.67 -10.15
N TYR A 203 7.34 9.50 -8.83
CA TYR A 203 8.34 8.67 -8.17
C TYR A 203 8.16 7.19 -8.53
N ALA A 204 6.93 6.67 -8.51
CA ALA A 204 6.64 5.29 -8.90
C ALA A 204 7.07 5.02 -10.35
N LEU A 205 6.75 5.93 -11.28
CA LEU A 205 7.21 5.84 -12.67
C LEU A 205 8.74 5.87 -12.77
N PHE A 206 9.38 6.78 -12.07
CA PHE A 206 10.83 6.92 -12.10
C PHE A 206 11.53 5.65 -11.60
N VAL A 207 11.08 5.11 -10.45
CA VAL A 207 11.64 3.89 -9.88
C VAL A 207 11.42 2.70 -10.80
N GLU A 208 10.22 2.52 -11.35
CA GLU A 208 9.94 1.37 -12.21
C GLU A 208 10.65 1.43 -13.57
N MET A 209 10.77 2.61 -14.17
CA MET A 209 11.39 2.76 -15.49
C MET A 209 12.92 2.78 -15.43
N PHE A 210 13.51 3.52 -14.48
CA PHE A 210 14.95 3.80 -14.48
C PHE A 210 15.74 2.94 -13.50
N ILE A 211 15.18 2.65 -12.33
CA ILE A 211 15.87 1.90 -11.27
C ILE A 211 15.62 0.40 -11.42
N HIS A 212 14.36 -0.01 -11.40
CA HIS A 212 13.98 -1.41 -11.53
C HIS A 212 14.01 -1.88 -12.99
N ARG A 213 13.69 -0.98 -13.92
CA ARG A 213 13.64 -1.24 -15.38
C ARG A 213 12.64 -2.34 -15.76
N GLU A 214 11.52 -2.36 -15.07
CA GLU A 214 10.47 -3.40 -15.19
C GLU A 214 9.26 -2.91 -15.99
N LEU A 215 9.11 -1.59 -16.19
CA LEU A 215 8.03 -1.00 -17.01
C LEU A 215 8.58 -0.24 -18.21
N ARG A 216 7.94 -0.41 -19.37
CA ARG A 216 8.15 0.40 -20.57
C ARG A 216 7.06 1.46 -20.68
N LEU A 217 7.32 2.57 -21.37
CA LEU A 217 6.35 3.68 -21.58
C LEU A 217 5.00 3.24 -22.18
N ILE A 218 4.97 2.11 -22.89
CA ILE A 218 3.76 1.52 -23.47
C ILE A 218 2.86 0.92 -22.36
N ASP A 219 3.47 0.38 -21.30
CA ASP A 219 2.76 -0.20 -20.17
C ASP A 219 2.06 0.89 -19.33
N PHE A 220 2.57 2.12 -19.34
CA PHE A 220 1.91 3.28 -18.73
C PHE A 220 0.56 3.59 -19.39
N PHE A 221 0.50 3.56 -20.73
CA PHE A 221 -0.76 3.80 -21.46
C PHE A 221 -1.83 2.76 -21.14
N HIS A 222 -1.45 1.49 -21.03
CA HIS A 222 -2.39 0.44 -20.61
C HIS A 222 -2.85 0.62 -19.16
N THR A 223 -1.95 1.05 -18.27
CA THR A 223 -2.27 1.28 -16.85
C THR A 223 -3.17 2.50 -16.63
N ALA A 224 -3.12 3.49 -17.53
CA ALA A 224 -3.96 4.67 -17.46
C ALA A 224 -5.36 4.47 -18.07
N VAL A 225 -5.55 3.42 -18.87
CA VAL A 225 -6.79 3.11 -19.60
C VAL A 225 -7.60 1.99 -18.93
N ASP A 226 -6.94 1.07 -18.23
CA ASP A 226 -7.55 -0.02 -17.44
C ASP A 226 -7.95 0.41 -16.02
#